data_AF-A0A7H9BPL8-F1
#
_entry.id   AF-A0A7H9BPL8-F1
#
_cell.length_a   1.000
_cell.length_b   1.000
_cell.length_c   1.000
_cell.angle_alpha   90.00
_cell.angle_beta   90.00
_cell.angle_gamma   90.00
#
_symmetry.space_group_name_H-M   'P 1'
#
loop_
_entity.id
_entity.type
_entity.pdbx_description
1 polymer ?
#
loop_
_entity_poly.entity_id
_entity_poly.type
_entity_poly.pdbx_seq_one_letter_code
_entity_poly.pdbx_strand_id
1 'polypeptide(L)'
;MVKIQRAQLVNIQCASTLGPAIQTAAQSAQSERPVWLEVTVRGDDYLSDLQPRIQALTESLPVEVLRIRRDRSEVAARLHAEAKVTLDELSPDEVFAKRLEQEDLPEDLTQQLKQRYQNIVSLLREEQA
;
A
#
# COMPACT_ATOMS: atom_id res chain seq x y z
N MET A 1 0.81 35.55 -12.20
CA MET A 1 -0.64 35.35 -11.95
C MET A 1 -0.96 33.90 -12.29
N VAL A 2 -0.75 32.97 -11.35
CA VAL A 2 -1.00 31.54 -11.58
C VAL A 2 -2.50 31.30 -11.38
N LYS A 3 -3.24 31.22 -12.48
CA LYS A 3 -4.65 30.84 -12.45
C LYS A 3 -4.73 29.39 -12.00
N ILE A 4 -4.99 29.15 -10.71
CA ILE A 4 -5.33 27.82 -10.19
C ILE A 4 -6.76 27.53 -10.65
N GLN A 5 -6.91 27.07 -11.90
CA GLN A 5 -8.17 26.53 -12.40
C GLN A 5 -8.34 25.11 -11.86
N ARG A 6 -9.53 24.79 -11.35
CA ARG A 6 -9.89 23.49 -10.74
C ARG A 6 -9.45 22.32 -11.64
N ALA A 7 -8.38 21.64 -11.27
CA ALA A 7 -8.01 20.34 -11.82
C ALA A 7 -8.77 19.23 -11.07
N GLN A 8 -9.19 18.20 -11.80
CA GLN A 8 -9.90 17.05 -11.24
C GLN A 8 -8.87 16.09 -10.64
N LEU A 9 -8.85 15.98 -9.31
CA LEU A 9 -8.03 15.00 -8.59
C LEU A 9 -8.74 13.64 -8.64
N VAL A 10 -8.13 12.65 -9.29
CA VAL A 10 -8.63 11.28 -9.29
C VAL A 10 -7.81 10.46 -8.31
N ASN A 11 -8.48 9.87 -7.32
CA ASN A 11 -7.89 8.94 -6.37
C ASN A 11 -8.12 7.50 -6.86
N ILE A 12 -7.03 6.77 -7.09
CA ILE A 12 -7.06 5.36 -7.48
C ILE A 12 -6.57 4.55 -6.29
N GLN A 13 -7.40 3.63 -5.77
CA GLN A 13 -7.16 2.86 -4.54
C GLN A 13 -6.82 1.38 -4.76
N CYS A 14 -6.53 0.97 -5.99
CA CYS A 14 -6.41 -0.46 -6.33
C CYS A 14 -5.30 -0.75 -7.35
N ALA A 15 -4.46 -1.74 -7.05
CA ALA A 15 -3.32 -2.12 -7.89
C ALA A 15 -3.68 -3.00 -9.09
N SER A 16 -4.74 -3.81 -8.98
CA SER A 16 -5.21 -4.67 -10.08
C SER A 16 -5.97 -3.90 -11.15
N THR A 17 -6.53 -2.73 -10.83
CA THR A 17 -7.29 -1.86 -11.76
C THR A 17 -6.59 -0.55 -12.11
N LEU A 18 -5.31 -0.41 -11.76
CA LEU A 18 -4.52 0.81 -11.97
C LEU A 18 -4.50 1.27 -13.44
N GLY A 19 -4.22 0.36 -14.37
CA GLY A 19 -4.18 0.67 -15.81
C GLY A 19 -5.51 1.20 -16.35
N PRO A 20 -6.62 0.44 -16.21
CA PRO A 20 -7.95 0.91 -16.62
C PRO A 20 -8.36 2.23 -15.96
N ALA A 21 -8.07 2.41 -14.67
CA ALA A 21 -8.42 3.64 -13.96
C ALA A 21 -7.67 4.87 -14.49
N ILE A 22 -6.38 4.72 -14.81
CA ILE A 22 -5.59 5.78 -15.45
C ILE A 22 -6.13 6.12 -16.84
N GLN A 23 -6.54 5.11 -17.63
CA GLN A 23 -7.13 5.34 -18.96
C GLN A 23 -8.47 6.07 -18.88
N THR A 24 -9.36 5.69 -17.94
CA THR A 24 -10.62 6.40 -17.72
C THR A 24 -10.38 7.84 -17.26
N ALA A 25 -9.40 8.07 -16.39
CA ALA A 25 -9.02 9.42 -15.99
C ALA A 25 -8.50 10.25 -17.18
N ALA A 26 -7.69 9.64 -18.05
CA ALA A 26 -7.18 10.29 -19.26
C ALA A 26 -8.28 10.68 -20.25
N GLN A 27 -9.40 9.94 -20.33
CA GLN A 27 -10.54 10.29 -21.18
C GLN A 27 -11.24 11.59 -20.76
N SER A 28 -11.07 12.00 -19.50
CA SER A 28 -11.62 13.27 -18.97
C SER A 28 -10.68 14.46 -19.26
N ALA A 29 -9.51 14.22 -19.84
CA ALA A 29 -8.58 15.28 -20.20
C ALA A 29 -9.12 16.11 -21.37
N GLN A 30 -9.08 17.43 -21.23
CA GLN A 30 -9.23 18.34 -22.36
C GLN A 30 -7.85 18.74 -22.88
N SER A 31 -7.73 19.04 -24.17
CA SER A 31 -6.45 19.30 -24.86
C SER A 31 -5.57 20.39 -24.24
N GLU A 32 -6.12 21.27 -23.40
CA GLU A 32 -5.37 22.31 -22.68
C GLU A 32 -5.20 22.03 -21.17
N ARG A 33 -5.68 20.88 -20.68
CA ARG A 33 -5.77 20.56 -19.24
C ARG A 33 -5.46 19.08 -18.98
N PRO A 34 -4.19 18.74 -18.67
CA PRO A 34 -3.86 17.39 -18.26
C PRO A 34 -4.57 17.05 -16.95
N VAL A 35 -4.95 15.78 -16.80
CA VAL A 35 -5.59 15.29 -15.58
C VAL A 35 -4.53 14.96 -14.54
N TRP A 36 -4.72 15.46 -13.32
CA TRP A 36 -3.81 15.24 -12.22
C TRP A 36 -4.19 13.98 -11.42
N LEU A 37 -3.22 13.09 -11.27
CA LEU A 37 -3.41 11.81 -10.61
C LEU A 37 -2.73 11.81 -9.24
N GLU A 38 -3.50 11.43 -8.21
CA GLU A 38 -2.96 10.95 -6.95
C GLU A 38 -3.23 9.45 -6.85
N VAL A 39 -2.16 8.66 -6.86
CA VAL A 39 -2.25 7.20 -6.81
C VAL A 39 -2.05 6.75 -5.38
N THR A 40 -3.03 6.03 -4.84
CA THR A 40 -2.99 5.48 -3.49
C THR A 40 -2.99 3.95 -3.57
N VAL A 41 -1.90 3.32 -3.11
CA VAL A 41 -1.73 1.86 -3.24
C VAL A 41 -1.87 1.18 -1.89
N ARG A 42 -2.70 0.14 -1.82
CA ARG A 42 -2.88 -0.68 -0.61
C ARG A 42 -1.59 -1.42 -0.27
N GLY A 43 -1.33 -1.57 1.02
CA GLY A 43 -0.01 -1.89 1.54
C GLY A 43 0.70 -3.15 1.07
N ASP A 44 0.03 -4.16 0.53
CA ASP A 44 0.68 -5.38 0.01
C ASP A 44 1.03 -5.28 -1.49
N ASP A 45 0.42 -4.33 -2.20
CA ASP A 45 0.66 -4.07 -3.62
C ASP A 45 1.73 -2.98 -3.86
N TYR A 46 2.36 -2.50 -2.79
CA TYR A 46 3.42 -1.52 -2.88
C TYR A 46 4.72 -2.19 -3.35
N LEU A 47 4.81 -2.38 -4.66
CA LEU A 47 5.97 -2.95 -5.32
C LEU A 47 7.05 -1.88 -5.52
N SER A 48 8.32 -2.27 -5.43
CA SER A 48 9.47 -1.40 -5.73
C SER A 48 9.47 -0.89 -7.18
N ASP A 49 8.75 -1.54 -8.09
CA ASP A 49 8.59 -1.18 -9.50
C ASP A 49 7.31 -0.38 -9.80
N LEU A 50 6.56 0.03 -8.77
CA LEU A 50 5.29 0.74 -8.95
C LEU A 50 5.46 2.06 -9.72
N GLN A 51 6.51 2.82 -9.41
CA GLN A 51 6.80 4.10 -10.05
C GLN A 51 7.15 3.96 -11.54
N PRO A 52 8.10 3.09 -11.96
CA PRO A 52 8.36 2.87 -13.38
C PRO A 52 7.13 2.30 -14.12
N ARG A 53 6.32 1.46 -13.47
CA ARG A 53 5.07 0.93 -14.06
C ARG A 53 4.03 2.02 -14.32
N ILE A 54 3.84 2.95 -13.37
CA ILE A 54 2.93 4.10 -13.56
C ILE A 54 3.45 5.03 -14.66
N GLN A 55 4.76 5.29 -14.73
CA GLN A 55 5.34 6.08 -15.80
C GLN A 55 5.07 5.46 -17.18
N ALA A 56 5.34 4.17 -17.36
CA ALA A 56 5.06 3.47 -18.62
C ALA A 56 3.58 3.53 -19.02
N LEU A 57 2.66 3.47 -18.05
CA LEU A 57 1.21 3.56 -18.31
C LEU A 57 0.73 4.98 -18.64
N THR A 58 1.46 6.00 -18.21
CA THR A 58 1.07 7.42 -18.36
C THR A 58 1.81 8.14 -19.48
N GLU A 59 2.89 7.56 -20.01
CA GLU A 59 3.75 8.15 -21.05
C GLU A 59 2.99 8.60 -22.31
N SER A 60 1.94 7.87 -22.70
CA SER A 60 1.12 8.18 -23.89
C SER A 60 -0.21 8.85 -23.56
N LEU A 61 -0.44 9.28 -22.32
CA LEU A 61 -1.72 9.82 -21.86
C LEU A 61 -1.58 11.28 -21.41
N PRO A 62 -2.59 12.14 -21.62
CA PRO A 62 -2.61 13.52 -21.16
C PRO A 62 -2.86 13.62 -19.64
N VAL A 63 -2.02 12.95 -18.85
CA VAL A 63 -2.14 12.84 -17.40
C VAL A 63 -0.81 13.16 -16.75
N GLU A 64 -0.86 13.77 -15.57
CA GLU A 64 0.32 14.12 -14.78
C GLU A 64 0.19 13.51 -13.38
N VAL A 65 1.18 12.74 -12.97
CA VAL A 65 1.20 12.10 -11.66
C VAL A 65 1.83 13.05 -10.66
N LEU A 66 0.99 13.61 -9.78
CA LEU A 66 1.46 14.56 -8.78
C LEU A 66 2.00 13.85 -7.54
N ARG A 67 1.39 12.72 -7.17
CA ARG A 67 1.74 12.03 -5.93
C ARG A 67 1.38 10.55 -5.96
N ILE A 68 2.27 9.75 -5.36
CA ILE A 68 2.03 8.34 -5.07
C ILE A 68 2.11 8.17 -3.55
N ARG A 69 1.10 7.54 -2.95
CA ARG A 69 1.04 7.25 -1.51
C ARG A 69 0.77 5.76 -1.31
N ARG A 70 1.28 5.22 -0.20
CA ARG A 70 0.80 3.95 0.33
C ARG A 70 -0.38 4.22 1.24
N ASP A 71 -1.49 3.53 1.01
CA ASP A 71 -2.54 3.40 1.99
C ASP A 71 -2.02 2.46 3.09
N ARG A 72 -1.70 3.05 4.25
CA ARG A 72 -1.44 2.25 5.44
C ARG A 72 -2.81 1.74 5.88
N SER A 73 -3.08 0.46 5.61
CA SER A 73 -4.35 -0.17 5.94
C SER A 73 -4.78 0.19 7.38
N GLU A 74 -6.07 0.38 7.57
CA GLU A 74 -6.67 0.69 8.87
C GLU A 74 -6.22 -0.31 9.95
N VAL A 75 -5.95 -1.57 9.58
CA VAL A 75 -5.37 -2.62 10.42
C VAL A 75 -4.01 -2.21 11.01
N ALA A 76 -3.11 -1.63 10.20
CA ALA A 76 -1.83 -1.12 10.68
C ALA A 76 -1.95 0.11 11.60
N ALA A 77 -2.95 0.96 11.34
CA ALA A 77 -3.28 2.07 12.23
C ALA A 77 -3.90 1.56 13.55
N ARG A 78 -4.74 0.52 13.51
CA ARG A 78 -5.36 -0.12 14.68
C ARG A 78 -4.32 -0.77 15.59
N LEU A 79 -3.34 -1.49 15.06
CA LEU A 79 -2.21 -1.97 15.87
C LEU A 79 -1.50 -0.87 16.64
N HIS A 80 -1.34 0.31 16.04
CA HIS A 80 -0.71 1.46 16.68
C HIS A 80 -1.63 2.18 17.67
N ALA A 81 -2.94 2.21 17.41
CA ALA A 81 -3.92 2.89 18.26
C ALA A 81 -4.31 2.07 19.49
N GLU A 82 -4.30 0.74 19.40
CA GLU A 82 -4.71 -0.18 20.47
C GLU A 82 -3.54 -0.56 21.39
N ALA A 83 -2.30 -0.48 20.90
CA ALA A 83 -1.11 -0.65 21.71
C ALA A 83 -0.76 0.68 22.43
N LYS A 84 -0.93 0.74 23.76
CA LYS A 84 -0.33 1.77 24.63
C LYS A 84 1.21 1.69 24.70
N VAL A 85 1.82 0.94 23.79
CA VAL A 85 3.20 0.45 23.76
C VAL A 85 3.69 0.70 22.34
N THR A 86 4.85 1.33 22.20
CA THR A 86 5.40 1.65 20.88
C THR A 86 6.06 0.42 20.25
N LEU A 87 6.25 0.41 18.92
CA LEU A 87 6.82 -0.76 18.22
C LEU A 87 8.23 -1.14 18.70
N ASP A 88 9.01 -0.17 19.18
CA ASP A 88 10.34 -0.40 19.74
C ASP A 88 10.33 -1.16 21.07
N GLU A 89 9.18 -1.19 21.75
CA GLU A 89 8.97 -1.92 23.00
C GLU A 89 8.40 -3.34 22.77
N LEU A 90 8.06 -3.70 21.53
CA LEU A 90 7.52 -5.00 21.16
C LEU A 90 8.59 -5.87 20.50
N SER A 91 8.70 -7.11 20.96
CA SER A 91 9.46 -8.13 20.25
C SER A 91 8.79 -8.50 18.91
N PRO A 92 9.55 -9.01 17.93
CA PRO A 92 8.98 -9.52 16.68
C PRO A 92 7.85 -10.53 16.90
N ASP A 93 7.99 -11.40 17.90
CA ASP A 93 7.00 -12.40 18.28
C ASP A 93 5.67 -11.77 18.75
N GLU A 94 5.75 -10.71 19.55
CA GLU A 94 4.57 -9.97 20.04
C GLU A 94 3.87 -9.19 18.92
N VAL A 95 4.64 -8.60 17.99
CA VAL A 95 4.07 -7.94 16.81
C VAL A 95 3.32 -8.92 15.93
N PHE A 96 3.89 -10.12 15.71
CA PHE A 96 3.23 -11.17 14.93
C PHE A 96 1.94 -11.66 15.60
N ALA A 97 1.96 -11.90 16.91
CA ALA A 97 0.78 -12.33 17.66
C ALA A 97 -0.36 -11.31 17.57
N LYS A 98 -0.08 -10.02 17.81
CA LYS A 98 -1.08 -8.94 17.72
C LYS A 98 -1.65 -8.76 16.32
N ARG A 99 -0.84 -8.95 15.27
CA ARG A 99 -1.30 -8.94 13.87
C ARG A 99 -2.25 -10.10 13.61
N LEU A 100 -1.90 -11.29 14.08
CA LEU A 100 -2.67 -12.50 13.85
C LEU A 100 -4.04 -12.46 14.54
N GLU A 101 -4.14 -11.82 15.70
CA GLU A 101 -5.41 -11.59 16.44
C GLU A 101 -6.41 -10.69 15.70
N GLN A 102 -5.95 -9.90 14.73
CA GLN A 102 -6.81 -9.00 13.94
C GLN A 102 -7.40 -9.66 12.69
N GLU A 103 -6.99 -10.89 12.40
CA GLU A 103 -7.45 -11.66 11.24
C GLU A 103 -8.52 -12.69 11.65
N ASP A 104 -9.58 -12.80 10.85
CA ASP A 104 -10.63 -13.82 11.06
C ASP A 104 -10.20 -15.14 10.39
N LEU A 105 -9.41 -15.93 11.10
CA LEU A 105 -8.83 -17.18 10.62
C LEU A 105 -9.27 -18.38 11.48
N PRO A 106 -9.46 -19.57 10.87
CA PRO A 106 -9.68 -20.81 11.63
C PRO A 106 -8.49 -21.12 12.55
N GLU A 107 -8.76 -21.65 13.74
CA GLU A 107 -7.75 -21.96 14.76
C GLU A 107 -6.60 -22.83 14.22
N ASP A 108 -6.92 -23.85 13.41
CA ASP A 108 -5.92 -24.73 12.81
C ASP A 108 -4.93 -23.98 11.91
N LEU A 109 -5.41 -22.95 11.20
CA LEU A 109 -4.57 -22.12 10.33
C LEU A 109 -3.74 -21.16 11.16
N THR A 110 -4.32 -20.57 12.19
CA THR A 110 -3.64 -19.71 13.18
C THR A 110 -2.46 -20.44 13.82
N GLN A 111 -2.63 -21.70 14.24
CA GLN A 111 -1.56 -22.50 14.84
C GLN A 111 -0.45 -22.83 13.84
N GLN A 112 -0.82 -23.21 12.60
CA GLN A 112 0.16 -23.46 11.54
C GLN A 112 1.00 -22.22 11.22
N LEU A 113 0.37 -21.04 11.18
CA LEU A 113 1.06 -19.78 10.92
C LEU A 113 2.05 -19.43 12.05
N LYS A 114 1.66 -19.62 13.31
CA LYS A 114 2.54 -19.44 14.48
C LYS A 114 3.78 -20.33 14.41
N GLN A 115 3.59 -21.63 14.12
CA GLN A 115 4.70 -22.57 14.00
C GLN A 115 5.65 -22.22 12.86
N ARG A 116 5.11 -21.88 11.67
CA ARG A 116 5.94 -21.49 10.52
C ARG A 116 6.74 -20.22 10.79
N TYR A 117 6.12 -19.23 11.42
CA TYR A 117 6.79 -17.99 11.81
C TYR A 117 7.99 -18.27 12.74
N GLN A 118 7.78 -19.05 13.81
CA GLN A 118 8.84 -19.41 14.75
C GLN A 118 10.01 -20.12 14.07
N ASN A 119 9.72 -21.07 13.18
CA ASN A 119 10.75 -21.78 12.43
C ASN A 119 11.59 -20.83 11.55
N ILE A 120 10.93 -19.94 10.80
CA ILE A 120 11.62 -18.98 9.93
C ILE A 120 12.48 -18.02 10.74
N VAL A 121 11.95 -17.50 11.85
CA VAL A 121 12.69 -16.57 12.72
C VAL A 121 13.89 -17.27 13.37
N SER A 122 13.76 -18.52 13.78
CA SER A 122 14.91 -19.30 14.30
C SER A 122 15.99 -19.44 13.24
N LEU A 123 15.63 -19.86 12.02
CA LEU A 123 16.58 -20.02 10.91
C LEU A 123 17.32 -18.70 10.61
N LEU A 124 16.60 -17.58 10.54
CA LEU A 124 17.20 -16.28 10.27
C LEU A 124 18.12 -15.81 11.42
N ARG A 125 17.79 -16.14 12.67
CA ARG A 125 18.66 -15.82 13.82
C ARG A 125 19.94 -16.67 13.81
N GLU A 126 19.85 -17.92 13.37
CA GLU A 126 20.99 -18.84 13.23
C GLU A 126 21.92 -18.42 12.08
N GLU A 127 21.39 -17.92 10.96
CA GLU A 127 22.20 -17.42 9.83
C GLU A 127 22.97 -16.12 10.14
N GLN A 128 22.56 -15.37 11.16
CA GLN A 128 23.20 -14.10 11.55
C GLN A 128 24.16 -14.21 12.75
N ALA A 129 24.31 -15.41 13.33
CA ALA A 129 25.23 -15.71 14.43
C ALA A 129 26.57 -16.26 13.91
#